data_AF-A0A3B8T186-F1
#
_entry.id   AF-A0A3B8T186-F1
#
_cell.length_a   1.000
_cell.length_b   1.000
_cell.length_c   1.000
_cell.angle_alpha   90.00
_cell.angle_beta   90.00
_cell.angle_gamma   90.00
#
_symmetry.space_group_name_H-M   'P 1'
#
loop_
_entity.id
_entity.type
_entity.pdbx_description
1 polymer ?
#
loop_
_entity_poly.entity_id
_entity_poly.type
_entity_poly.pdbx_seq_one_letter_code
_entity_poly.pdbx_strand_id
1 'polypeptide(L)'
;MWTAIGQVEEVFDRLHRRYQFQTLVSHQETGPDWTFQRDRRVKQWCKDRGVTWTEYRQHGVVRGLRERQGWAKQWGELMDRSQRSVPSRIEGVGSPPKPAAEVLQAVSITDESLVRSQSGGRFEGLELLDSFLDRRCETYRGGMSSPLTGEQVCSRISTHLSVGTLGVREVWQRVCERRDELKHDGGRSQALRSLKSFQSRLHWHCHFMQKLESEPRLEFEELHRGFIGLRETDGTMTTEPFERFRTGTLGWPFVDACLRCLSQTGWLNFRMRAMLVSIASYHLWIDWRQTGVLMARWFTDFEAGIHWSQVQMQSGTTGINANRMYSPVKQSEDQDPQGIFIKRWVPELRNVPIEWIHQPWRMPLSMQRAVGCEMGLHYPAPIGDPAQLARVARMRFKAWIETHDLKPEAQRVLKAHGSRLRQVRPRYGKKVASSQMALDLE
;
A
#
# COMPACT_ATOMS: atom_id res chain seq x y z
N MET A 1 -27.96 -2.91 10.60
CA MET A 1 -27.36 -3.54 9.40
C MET A 1 -27.65 -5.03 9.48
N TRP A 2 -28.15 -5.63 8.40
CA TRP A 2 -28.28 -7.10 8.31
C TRP A 2 -26.90 -7.70 8.01
N THR A 3 -26.53 -8.78 8.71
CA THR A 3 -25.22 -9.42 8.59
C THR A 3 -25.38 -10.93 8.54
N ALA A 4 -24.66 -11.59 7.65
CA ALA A 4 -24.72 -13.03 7.44
C ALA A 4 -23.31 -13.60 7.17
N ILE A 5 -23.12 -14.87 7.51
CA ILE A 5 -21.89 -15.63 7.27
C ILE A 5 -22.23 -16.81 6.36
N GLY A 6 -21.35 -17.09 5.40
CA GLY A 6 -21.47 -18.20 4.46
C GLY A 6 -21.05 -17.81 3.05
N GLN A 7 -21.13 -18.76 2.12
CA GLN A 7 -20.97 -18.48 0.70
C GLN A 7 -22.10 -17.55 0.23
N VAL A 8 -21.76 -16.57 -0.61
CA VAL A 8 -22.68 -15.47 -0.97
C VAL A 8 -23.95 -15.98 -1.65
N GLU A 9 -23.82 -17.01 -2.48
CA GLU A 9 -24.91 -17.64 -3.24
C GLU A 9 -25.90 -18.35 -2.30
N GLU A 10 -25.40 -19.02 -1.27
CA GLU A 10 -26.24 -19.68 -0.25
C GLU A 10 -26.99 -18.65 0.60
N VAL A 11 -26.31 -17.55 0.97
CA VAL A 11 -26.93 -16.44 1.69
C VAL A 11 -28.03 -15.81 0.83
N PHE A 12 -27.73 -15.53 -0.43
CA PHE A 12 -28.68 -14.94 -1.37
C PHE A 12 -29.85 -15.89 -1.65
N ASP A 13 -29.65 -17.20 -1.69
CA ASP A 13 -30.74 -18.17 -1.80
C ASP A 13 -31.72 -18.11 -0.65
N ARG A 14 -31.22 -18.06 0.59
CA ARG A 14 -32.07 -17.92 1.77
C ARG A 14 -32.85 -16.61 1.74
N LEU A 15 -32.18 -15.51 1.38
CA LEU A 15 -32.82 -14.20 1.28
C LEU A 15 -33.85 -14.14 0.16
N HIS A 16 -33.54 -14.70 -1.01
CA HIS A 16 -34.44 -14.68 -2.16
C HIS A 16 -35.67 -15.54 -1.91
N ARG A 17 -35.53 -16.74 -1.32
CA ARG A 17 -36.68 -17.56 -0.91
C ARG A 17 -37.62 -16.81 0.03
N ARG A 18 -37.07 -16.02 0.95
CA ARG A 18 -37.86 -15.30 1.96
C ARG A 18 -38.48 -14.01 1.44
N TYR A 19 -37.74 -13.20 0.68
CA TYR A 19 -38.13 -11.84 0.30
C TYR A 19 -38.48 -11.68 -1.17
N GLN A 20 -38.15 -12.66 -2.02
CA GLN A 20 -38.42 -12.64 -3.47
C GLN A 20 -37.99 -11.32 -4.13
N PHE A 21 -36.82 -10.80 -3.71
CA PHE A 21 -36.33 -9.52 -4.18
C PHE A 21 -35.93 -9.60 -5.66
N GLN A 22 -36.26 -8.56 -6.42
CA GLN A 22 -36.03 -8.53 -7.87
C GLN A 22 -34.75 -7.82 -8.27
N THR A 23 -34.15 -7.06 -7.34
CA THR A 23 -33.02 -6.17 -7.61
C THR A 23 -31.92 -6.36 -6.59
N LEU A 24 -30.68 -6.48 -7.08
CA LEU A 24 -29.46 -6.40 -6.31
C LEU A 24 -28.72 -5.11 -6.69
N VAL A 25 -28.19 -4.38 -5.71
CA VAL A 25 -27.38 -3.18 -5.93
C VAL A 25 -26.09 -3.28 -5.15
N SER A 26 -24.97 -2.96 -5.81
CA SER A 26 -23.65 -2.88 -5.16
C SER A 26 -22.78 -1.81 -5.80
N HIS A 27 -21.60 -1.58 -5.21
CA HIS A 27 -20.52 -0.90 -5.91
C HIS A 27 -19.73 -1.90 -6.76
N GLN A 28 -19.14 -1.40 -7.85
CA GLN A 28 -18.11 -2.11 -8.58
C GLN A 28 -16.88 -2.25 -7.68
N GLU A 29 -16.35 -3.47 -7.57
CA GLU A 29 -15.08 -3.75 -6.90
C GLU A 29 -13.98 -4.01 -7.94
N THR A 30 -12.75 -3.60 -7.61
CA THR A 30 -11.51 -4.04 -8.27
C THR A 30 -10.59 -4.59 -7.18
N GLY A 31 -10.76 -5.86 -6.83
CA GLY A 31 -10.03 -6.53 -5.75
C GLY A 31 -9.09 -7.64 -6.25
N PRO A 32 -8.60 -8.51 -5.35
CA PRO A 32 -7.92 -9.75 -5.71
C PRO A 32 -8.81 -10.68 -6.55
N ASP A 33 -8.22 -11.61 -7.29
CA ASP A 33 -8.95 -12.52 -8.22
C ASP A 33 -10.15 -13.20 -7.56
N TRP A 34 -10.05 -13.62 -6.29
CA TRP A 34 -11.14 -14.31 -5.60
C TRP A 34 -12.42 -13.47 -5.51
N THR A 35 -12.32 -12.13 -5.38
CA THR A 35 -13.50 -11.24 -5.33
C THR A 35 -14.12 -11.09 -6.71
N PHE A 36 -13.31 -11.06 -7.75
CA PHE A 36 -13.79 -11.11 -9.13
C PHE A 36 -14.49 -12.45 -9.45
N GLN A 37 -13.94 -13.59 -9.01
CA GLN A 37 -14.60 -14.89 -9.18
C GLN A 37 -15.91 -14.95 -8.40
N ARG A 38 -15.98 -14.38 -7.19
CA ARG A 38 -17.23 -14.25 -6.42
C ARG A 38 -18.28 -13.47 -7.21
N ASP A 39 -17.91 -12.31 -7.75
CA ASP A 39 -18.83 -11.46 -8.52
C ASP A 39 -19.34 -12.17 -9.79
N ARG A 40 -18.50 -12.98 -10.45
CA ARG A 40 -18.94 -13.83 -11.59
C ARG A 40 -20.00 -14.85 -11.16
N ARG A 41 -19.84 -15.48 -10.00
CA ARG A 41 -20.82 -16.45 -9.47
C ARG A 41 -22.11 -15.74 -9.06
N VAL A 42 -22.04 -14.57 -8.43
CA VAL A 42 -23.21 -13.73 -8.12
C VAL A 42 -23.95 -13.32 -9.39
N LYS A 43 -23.23 -12.91 -10.44
CA LYS A 43 -23.83 -12.58 -11.74
C LYS A 43 -24.61 -13.73 -12.34
N GLN A 44 -24.04 -14.94 -12.29
CA GLN A 44 -24.71 -16.14 -12.75
C GLN A 44 -25.94 -16.46 -11.89
N TRP A 45 -25.81 -16.38 -10.56
CA TRP A 45 -26.91 -16.57 -9.62
C TRP A 45 -28.09 -15.63 -9.89
N CYS A 46 -27.80 -14.35 -10.17
CA CYS A 46 -28.81 -13.35 -10.52
C CYS A 46 -29.53 -13.70 -11.82
N LYS A 47 -28.78 -14.13 -12.86
CA LYS A 47 -29.34 -14.55 -14.15
C LYS A 47 -30.29 -15.74 -13.97
N ASP A 48 -29.89 -16.73 -13.18
CA ASP A 48 -30.68 -17.96 -12.99
C ASP A 48 -32.01 -17.71 -12.24
N ARG A 49 -32.09 -16.63 -11.45
CA ARG A 49 -33.26 -16.28 -10.64
C ARG A 49 -34.04 -15.07 -11.16
N GLY A 50 -33.65 -14.52 -12.31
CA GLY A 50 -34.29 -13.32 -12.86
C GLY A 50 -34.10 -12.06 -12.00
N VAL A 51 -33.05 -12.01 -11.18
CA VAL A 51 -32.71 -10.84 -10.36
C VAL A 51 -31.87 -9.87 -11.18
N THR A 52 -32.26 -8.59 -11.22
CA THR A 52 -31.49 -7.54 -11.88
C THR A 52 -30.38 -7.03 -10.97
N TRP A 53 -29.11 -7.24 -11.35
CA TRP A 53 -27.98 -6.70 -10.62
C TRP A 53 -27.45 -5.41 -11.25
N THR A 54 -27.43 -4.33 -10.47
CA THR A 54 -26.88 -3.03 -10.86
C THR A 54 -25.65 -2.69 -10.03
N GLU A 55 -24.54 -2.39 -10.69
CA GLU A 55 -23.28 -2.03 -10.04
C GLU A 55 -22.92 -0.56 -10.33
N TYR A 56 -22.58 0.19 -9.28
CA TYR A 56 -22.16 1.59 -9.38
C TYR A 56 -20.65 1.74 -9.25
N ARG A 57 -20.06 2.53 -10.14
CA ARG A 57 -18.63 2.88 -10.09
C ARG A 57 -18.31 3.70 -8.84
N GLN A 58 -17.47 3.15 -7.95
CA GLN A 58 -17.09 3.79 -6.68
C GLN A 58 -15.98 4.85 -6.84
N HIS A 59 -14.98 4.56 -7.67
CA HIS A 59 -13.80 5.41 -7.85
C HIS A 59 -13.39 5.48 -9.33
N GLY A 60 -12.26 6.10 -9.60
CA GLY A 60 -11.78 6.40 -10.95
C GLY A 60 -11.33 5.21 -11.81
N VAL A 61 -11.68 3.96 -11.48
CA VAL A 61 -11.37 2.78 -12.31
C VAL A 61 -12.48 2.55 -13.32
N VAL A 62 -12.12 2.28 -14.57
CA VAL A 62 -13.01 1.97 -15.69
C VAL A 62 -12.84 0.49 -16.04
N ARG A 63 -13.91 -0.29 -15.89
CA ARG A 63 -13.91 -1.72 -16.24
C ARG A 63 -13.79 -1.93 -17.75
N GLY A 64 -13.07 -2.97 -18.15
CA GLY A 64 -12.94 -3.38 -19.56
C GLY A 64 -12.21 -2.38 -20.47
N LEU A 65 -11.45 -1.45 -19.90
CA LEU A 65 -10.70 -0.44 -20.64
C LEU A 65 -9.52 -1.11 -21.38
N ARG A 66 -9.63 -1.27 -22.70
CA ARG A 66 -8.58 -1.88 -23.55
C ARG A 66 -7.32 -1.04 -23.65
N GLU A 67 -7.47 0.29 -23.64
CA GLU A 67 -6.38 1.25 -23.70
C GLU A 67 -6.57 2.38 -22.71
N ARG A 68 -5.47 2.84 -22.08
CA ARG A 68 -5.51 3.92 -21.08
C ARG A 68 -5.67 5.33 -21.66
N GLN A 69 -5.93 5.45 -22.96
CA GLN A 69 -6.24 6.74 -23.58
C GLN A 69 -7.59 7.26 -23.06
N GLY A 70 -7.64 8.52 -22.66
CA GLY A 70 -8.85 9.14 -22.11
C GLY A 70 -9.21 8.76 -20.67
N TRP A 71 -8.48 7.82 -20.03
CA TRP A 71 -8.75 7.44 -18.64
C TRP A 71 -8.68 8.63 -17.67
N ALA A 72 -7.64 9.47 -17.78
CA ALA A 72 -7.48 10.64 -16.92
C ALA A 72 -8.63 11.65 -17.06
N LYS A 73 -9.18 11.80 -18.27
CA LYS A 73 -10.36 12.64 -18.52
C LYS A 73 -11.59 12.07 -17.81
N GLN A 74 -11.86 10.78 -18.00
CA GLN A 74 -12.97 10.09 -17.32
C GLN A 74 -12.84 10.08 -15.79
N TRP A 75 -11.60 10.05 -15.30
CA TRP A 75 -11.30 10.19 -13.87
C TRP A 75 -11.70 11.58 -13.39
N GLY A 76 -11.25 12.65 -14.07
CA GLY A 76 -11.58 14.03 -13.71
C GLY A 76 -13.09 14.29 -13.74
N GLU A 77 -13.76 13.87 -14.81
CA GLU A 77 -15.22 13.97 -14.95
C GLU A 77 -15.99 13.27 -13.83
N LEU A 78 -15.47 12.16 -13.30
CA LEU A 78 -16.08 11.49 -12.15
C LEU A 78 -15.83 12.26 -10.85
N MET A 79 -14.61 12.73 -10.64
CA MET A 79 -14.22 13.45 -9.42
C MET A 79 -14.89 14.81 -9.28
N ASP A 80 -15.17 15.47 -10.40
CA ASP A 80 -15.85 16.77 -10.43
C ASP A 80 -17.38 16.65 -10.42
N ARG A 81 -17.93 15.43 -10.57
CA ARG A 81 -19.37 15.18 -10.53
C ARG A 81 -19.92 15.42 -9.13
N SER A 82 -21.06 16.11 -9.03
CA SER A 82 -21.77 16.29 -7.75
C SER A 82 -22.04 14.96 -7.05
N GLN A 83 -21.84 14.96 -5.73
CA GLN A 83 -22.18 13.83 -4.88
C GLN A 83 -23.71 13.68 -4.76
N ARG A 84 -24.18 12.45 -4.56
CA ARG A 84 -25.58 12.19 -4.25
C ARG A 84 -25.84 12.55 -2.79
N SER A 85 -27.01 13.09 -2.48
CA SER A 85 -27.44 13.29 -1.10
C SER A 85 -27.62 11.94 -0.41
N VAL A 86 -27.18 11.85 0.85
CA VAL A 86 -27.44 10.68 1.69
C VAL A 86 -28.91 10.73 2.10
N PRO A 87 -29.70 9.66 1.89
CA PRO A 87 -31.07 9.62 2.36
C PRO A 87 -31.10 9.71 3.89
N SER A 88 -32.00 10.53 4.44
CA SER A 88 -32.16 10.67 5.90
C SER A 88 -32.71 9.40 6.56
N ARG A 89 -33.42 8.57 5.79
CA ARG A 89 -33.98 7.29 6.23
C ARG A 89 -34.07 6.32 5.05
N ILE A 90 -33.88 5.03 5.34
CA ILE A 90 -34.19 3.93 4.42
C ILE A 90 -35.18 3.01 5.14
N GLU A 91 -36.25 2.63 4.46
CA GLU A 91 -37.21 1.64 4.97
C GLU A 91 -36.72 0.24 4.58
N GLY A 92 -36.46 -0.60 5.59
CA GLY A 92 -36.01 -1.97 5.40
C GLY A 92 -37.08 -3.00 5.75
N VAL A 93 -36.81 -4.28 5.42
CA VAL A 93 -37.70 -5.43 5.66
C VAL A 93 -37.78 -5.88 7.14
N GLY A 94 -37.66 -4.95 8.08
CA GLY A 94 -37.64 -5.18 9.53
C GLY A 94 -36.24 -5.15 10.17
N SER A 95 -36.18 -5.53 11.45
CA SER A 95 -34.95 -5.57 12.24
C SER A 95 -34.16 -6.86 12.02
N PRO A 96 -32.82 -6.79 11.95
CA PRO A 96 -31.99 -8.00 11.90
C PRO A 96 -32.15 -8.81 13.20
N PRO A 97 -32.11 -10.15 13.13
CA PRO A 97 -32.34 -11.02 14.29
C PRO A 97 -31.23 -10.90 15.35
N LYS A 98 -30.02 -10.49 14.92
CA LYS A 98 -28.85 -10.28 15.78
C LYS A 98 -28.10 -9.02 15.33
N PRO A 99 -27.47 -8.28 16.24
CA PRO A 99 -26.54 -7.21 15.88
C PRO A 99 -25.36 -7.77 15.06
N ALA A 100 -24.80 -6.96 14.17
CA ALA A 100 -23.64 -7.34 13.36
C ALA A 100 -22.46 -7.82 14.22
N ALA A 101 -22.21 -7.17 15.37
CA ALA A 101 -21.16 -7.54 16.30
C ALA A 101 -21.31 -8.98 16.83
N GLU A 102 -22.54 -9.39 17.18
CA GLU A 102 -22.80 -10.75 17.68
C GLU A 102 -22.63 -11.79 16.56
N VAL A 103 -23.05 -11.47 15.33
CA VAL A 103 -22.81 -12.35 14.18
C VAL A 103 -21.31 -12.54 13.96
N LEU A 104 -20.53 -11.46 14.01
CA LEU A 104 -19.09 -11.50 13.78
C LEU A 104 -18.30 -12.19 14.90
N GLN A 105 -18.81 -12.24 16.13
CA GLN A 105 -18.18 -13.01 17.22
C GLN A 105 -18.07 -14.50 16.91
N ALA A 106 -18.95 -15.04 16.05
CA ALA A 106 -18.91 -16.44 15.62
C ALA A 106 -17.82 -16.70 14.56
N VAL A 107 -17.18 -15.66 14.02
CA VAL A 107 -16.06 -15.76 13.08
C VAL A 107 -14.78 -15.47 13.84
N SER A 108 -14.01 -16.50 14.17
CA SER A 108 -12.61 -16.30 14.54
C SER A 108 -11.84 -16.00 13.26
N ILE A 109 -11.54 -14.73 13.04
CA ILE A 109 -10.40 -14.37 12.19
C ILE A 109 -9.18 -14.73 13.06
N THR A 110 -8.47 -15.80 12.70
CA THR A 110 -7.29 -16.30 13.45
C THR A 110 -6.41 -15.17 13.97
N ASP A 111 -6.06 -15.26 15.26
CA ASP A 111 -5.43 -14.26 16.14
C ASP A 111 -4.10 -13.63 15.65
N GLU A 112 -4.09 -12.94 14.51
CA GLU A 112 -3.13 -11.87 14.26
C GLU A 112 -3.78 -10.55 14.71
N SER A 113 -4.13 -10.46 15.98
CA SER A 113 -4.66 -9.23 16.56
C SER A 113 -3.59 -8.15 16.42
N LEU A 114 -3.85 -7.13 15.61
CA LEU A 114 -3.05 -5.92 15.60
C LEU A 114 -3.04 -5.36 17.03
N VAL A 115 -1.84 -5.23 17.61
CA VAL A 115 -1.64 -4.66 18.95
C VAL A 115 -2.21 -3.25 19.02
N ARG A 116 -2.21 -2.52 17.89
CA ARG A 116 -2.78 -1.19 17.78
C ARG A 116 -3.27 -0.90 16.36
N SER A 117 -4.54 -1.14 16.09
CA SER A 117 -5.17 -0.74 14.81
C SER A 117 -5.75 0.68 14.89
N GLN A 118 -5.76 1.37 13.75
CA GLN A 118 -6.51 2.61 13.59
C GLN A 118 -8.03 2.32 13.70
N SER A 119 -8.76 3.17 14.42
CA SER A 119 -10.23 3.06 14.51
C SER A 119 -10.87 3.21 13.14
N GLY A 120 -11.73 2.25 12.78
CA GLY A 120 -12.52 2.29 11.56
C GLY A 120 -13.85 2.98 11.76
N GLY A 121 -14.48 3.41 10.64
CA GLY A 121 -15.77 4.07 10.64
C GLY A 121 -15.77 5.38 9.86
N ARG A 122 -16.96 5.83 9.47
CA ARG A 122 -17.12 7.06 8.68
C ARG A 122 -16.79 8.32 9.49
N PHE A 123 -17.20 8.35 10.76
CA PHE A 123 -16.93 9.47 11.64
C PHE A 123 -15.41 9.67 11.83
N GLU A 124 -14.70 8.59 12.16
CA GLU A 124 -13.25 8.54 12.34
C GLU A 124 -12.51 8.96 11.07
N GLY A 125 -13.01 8.52 9.91
CA GLY A 125 -12.47 8.91 8.61
C GLY A 125 -12.60 10.41 8.36
N LEU A 126 -13.76 10.99 8.65
CA LEU A 126 -14.02 12.43 8.49
C LEU A 126 -13.15 13.25 9.43
N GLU A 127 -13.04 12.88 10.71
CA GLU A 127 -12.16 13.55 11.68
C GLU A 127 -10.68 13.54 11.24
N LEU A 128 -10.22 12.42 10.68
CA LEU A 128 -8.86 12.34 10.12
C LEU A 128 -8.67 13.23 8.89
N LEU A 129 -9.66 13.29 8.01
CA LEU A 129 -9.64 14.15 6.84
C LEU A 129 -9.64 15.63 7.25
N ASP A 130 -10.55 16.02 8.14
CA ASP A 130 -10.72 17.39 8.61
C ASP A 130 -9.44 17.87 9.31
N SER A 131 -8.93 17.09 10.27
CA SER A 131 -7.66 17.41 10.92
C SER A 131 -6.47 17.51 9.94
N PHE A 132 -6.47 16.73 8.86
CA PHE A 132 -5.46 16.82 7.82
C PHE A 132 -5.58 18.11 7.02
N LEU A 133 -6.77 18.42 6.52
CA LEU A 133 -7.04 19.60 5.70
C LEU A 133 -6.83 20.91 6.46
N ASP A 134 -7.15 20.91 7.76
CA ASP A 134 -7.09 22.11 8.59
C ASP A 134 -5.68 22.40 9.09
N ARG A 135 -4.92 21.36 9.49
CA ARG A 135 -3.64 21.54 10.21
C ARG A 135 -2.50 20.69 9.66
N ARG A 136 -2.68 19.37 9.55
CA ARG A 136 -1.54 18.44 9.32
C ARG A 136 -0.98 18.54 7.90
N CYS A 137 -1.75 19.08 6.94
CA CYS A 137 -1.29 19.28 5.57
C CYS A 137 -0.11 20.26 5.47
N GLU A 138 0.07 21.19 6.41
CA GLU A 138 1.16 22.18 6.37
C GLU A 138 2.54 21.51 6.29
N THR A 139 2.79 20.53 7.15
CA THR A 139 4.07 19.83 7.27
C THR A 139 4.11 18.51 6.50
N TYR A 140 3.02 18.12 5.85
CA TYR A 140 2.87 16.86 5.11
C TYR A 140 4.06 16.56 4.18
N ARG A 141 4.45 17.54 3.35
CA ARG A 141 5.54 17.32 2.37
C ARG A 141 6.90 17.04 3.01
N GLY A 142 7.21 17.74 4.10
CA GLY A 142 8.49 17.60 4.80
C GLY A 142 8.56 16.34 5.68
N GLY A 143 7.45 15.98 6.33
CA GLY A 143 7.43 14.92 7.33
C GLY A 143 7.01 13.52 6.83
N MET A 144 6.51 13.35 5.61
CA MET A 144 5.97 12.02 5.20
C MET A 144 7.01 10.89 5.07
N SER A 145 8.31 11.23 4.98
CA SER A 145 9.37 10.26 4.64
C SER A 145 9.83 9.43 5.84
N SER A 146 9.86 10.02 7.03
CA SER A 146 10.25 9.31 8.26
C SER A 146 9.04 8.60 8.85
N PRO A 147 9.19 7.37 9.38
CA PRO A 147 8.11 6.69 10.09
C PRO A 147 7.76 7.36 11.43
N LEU A 148 8.66 8.19 12.00
CA LEU A 148 8.40 8.95 13.23
C LEU A 148 7.34 10.03 13.02
N THR A 149 7.52 10.83 11.98
CA THR A 149 6.67 11.98 11.68
C THR A 149 5.53 11.61 10.73
N GLY A 150 5.73 10.60 9.89
CA GLY A 150 4.75 10.14 8.90
C GLY A 150 3.39 9.78 9.49
N GLU A 151 3.37 9.11 10.65
CA GLU A 151 2.12 8.78 11.37
C GLU A 151 1.28 10.03 11.69
N GLN A 152 1.94 11.13 12.07
CA GLN A 152 1.30 12.37 12.45
C GLN A 152 0.92 13.24 11.25
N VAL A 153 1.83 13.39 10.27
CA VAL A 153 1.63 14.39 9.20
C VAL A 153 0.90 13.85 7.98
N CYS A 154 0.91 12.54 7.74
CA CYS A 154 0.18 11.95 6.61
C CYS A 154 -1.31 11.92 6.90
N SER A 155 -2.16 11.98 5.88
CA SER A 155 -3.62 12.02 6.08
C SER A 155 -4.20 10.86 6.91
N ARG A 156 -3.54 9.69 6.92
CA ARG A 156 -4.00 8.46 7.61
C ARG A 156 -5.37 7.95 7.14
N ILE A 157 -5.87 8.45 6.00
CA ILE A 157 -7.17 8.04 5.46
C ILE A 157 -7.10 6.82 4.53
N SER A 158 -5.93 6.22 4.31
CA SER A 158 -5.79 5.10 3.36
C SER A 158 -6.70 3.92 3.75
N THR A 159 -6.73 3.53 5.02
CA THR A 159 -7.65 2.51 5.54
C THR A 159 -9.11 2.84 5.22
N HIS A 160 -9.50 4.11 5.41
CA HIS A 160 -10.87 4.56 5.18
C HIS A 160 -11.27 4.58 3.71
N LEU A 161 -10.30 4.78 2.80
CA LEU A 161 -10.50 4.64 1.36
C LEU A 161 -10.64 3.17 0.97
N SER A 162 -9.75 2.29 1.47
CA SER A 162 -9.77 0.86 1.15
C SER A 162 -11.07 0.18 1.55
N VAL A 163 -11.59 0.48 2.75
CA VAL A 163 -12.86 -0.10 3.26
C VAL A 163 -14.11 0.69 2.86
N GLY A 164 -13.95 1.83 2.17
CA GLY A 164 -15.05 2.63 1.64
C GLY A 164 -15.83 3.48 2.66
N THR A 165 -15.30 3.70 3.86
CA THR A 165 -15.90 4.66 4.83
C THR A 165 -15.76 6.12 4.38
N LEU A 166 -14.80 6.41 3.49
CA LEU A 166 -14.67 7.65 2.74
C LEU A 166 -14.63 7.37 1.24
N GLY A 167 -15.27 8.23 0.44
CA GLY A 167 -15.17 8.16 -1.01
C GLY A 167 -13.98 8.95 -1.56
N VAL A 168 -13.26 8.42 -2.55
CA VAL A 168 -12.15 9.17 -3.22
C VAL A 168 -12.64 10.50 -3.81
N ARG A 169 -13.86 10.51 -4.36
CA ARG A 169 -14.51 11.72 -4.89
C ARG A 169 -14.83 12.74 -3.81
N GLU A 170 -15.34 12.29 -2.67
CA GLU A 170 -15.62 13.15 -1.51
C GLU A 170 -14.34 13.82 -1.04
N VAL A 171 -13.26 13.04 -0.85
CA VAL A 171 -11.96 13.56 -0.45
C VAL A 171 -11.39 14.53 -1.49
N TRP A 172 -11.49 14.22 -2.78
CA TRP A 172 -11.03 15.12 -3.85
C TRP A 172 -11.72 16.49 -3.78
N GLN A 173 -13.05 16.51 -3.67
CA GLN A 173 -13.84 17.74 -3.62
C GLN A 173 -13.50 18.57 -2.37
N ARG A 174 -13.43 17.95 -1.19
CA ARG A 174 -13.01 18.62 0.06
C ARG A 174 -11.61 19.23 -0.05
N VAL A 175 -10.68 18.55 -0.73
CA VAL A 175 -9.33 19.08 -0.97
C VAL A 175 -9.35 20.25 -1.95
N CYS A 176 -10.19 20.21 -2.99
CA CYS A 176 -10.37 21.33 -3.92
C CYS A 176 -10.92 22.56 -3.21
N GLU A 177 -12.00 22.39 -2.43
CA GLU A 177 -12.61 23.45 -1.60
C GLU A 177 -11.57 24.09 -0.69
N ARG A 178 -10.85 23.28 0.11
CA ARG A 178 -9.82 23.78 1.02
C ARG A 178 -8.69 24.52 0.30
N ARG A 179 -8.29 24.06 -0.89
CA ARG A 179 -7.28 24.74 -1.69
C ARG A 179 -7.77 26.08 -2.21
N ASP A 180 -9.05 26.19 -2.55
CA ASP A 180 -9.61 27.43 -3.05
C ASP A 180 -9.74 28.44 -1.91
N GLU A 181 -10.20 28.05 -0.71
CA GLU A 181 -10.15 28.88 0.50
C GLU A 181 -8.74 29.45 0.76
N LEU A 182 -7.73 28.56 0.82
CA LEU A 182 -6.34 28.96 1.09
C LEU A 182 -5.73 29.86 0.00
N LYS A 183 -6.26 29.86 -1.23
CA LYS A 183 -5.84 30.81 -2.27
C LYS A 183 -6.43 32.20 -2.02
N HIS A 184 -7.66 32.29 -1.51
CA HIS A 184 -8.29 33.56 -1.16
C HIS A 184 -7.60 34.20 0.04
N ASP A 185 -7.11 33.40 0.99
CA ASP A 185 -6.41 33.86 2.22
C ASP A 185 -4.94 34.28 1.98
N GLY A 186 -4.61 34.88 0.83
CA GLY A 186 -3.26 35.41 0.53
C GLY A 186 -2.32 34.44 -0.20
N GLY A 187 -2.83 33.27 -0.62
CA GLY A 187 -2.32 32.44 -1.71
C GLY A 187 -0.80 32.38 -1.94
N ARG A 188 -0.07 31.59 -1.12
CA ARG A 188 1.26 30.97 -1.42
C ARG A 188 1.80 30.12 -0.25
N SER A 189 0.95 29.37 0.44
CA SER A 189 1.34 28.61 1.64
C SER A 189 2.02 27.25 1.35
N GLN A 190 2.75 26.72 2.34
CA GLN A 190 3.21 25.32 2.33
C GLN A 190 2.04 24.35 2.18
N ALA A 191 0.90 24.63 2.84
CA ALA A 191 -0.33 23.86 2.73
C ALA A 191 -0.80 23.71 1.28
N LEU A 192 -0.80 24.78 0.46
CA LEU A 192 -1.19 24.67 -0.97
C LEU A 192 -0.30 23.71 -1.76
N ARG A 193 1.01 23.71 -1.50
CA ARG A 193 1.95 22.77 -2.13
C ARG A 193 1.76 21.34 -1.65
N SER A 194 1.43 21.17 -0.37
CA SER A 194 1.11 19.87 0.24
C SER A 194 -0.20 19.30 -0.26
N LEU A 195 -1.26 20.11 -0.39
CA LEU A 195 -2.55 19.68 -0.91
C LEU A 195 -2.47 19.35 -2.40
N LYS A 196 -1.70 20.09 -3.21
CA LYS A 196 -1.40 19.68 -4.61
C LYS A 196 -0.71 18.30 -4.65
N SER A 197 0.25 18.09 -3.75
CA SER A 197 0.96 16.82 -3.60
C SER A 197 0.00 15.69 -3.13
N PHE A 198 -0.95 15.99 -2.25
CA PHE A 198 -1.95 15.04 -1.81
C PHE A 198 -2.95 14.68 -2.94
N GLN A 199 -3.40 15.66 -3.72
CA GLN A 199 -4.27 15.45 -4.89
C GLN A 199 -3.67 14.48 -5.90
N SER A 200 -2.37 14.61 -6.22
CA SER A 200 -1.72 13.68 -7.14
C SER A 200 -1.69 12.24 -6.61
N ARG A 201 -1.69 12.04 -5.28
CA ARG A 201 -1.78 10.70 -4.67
C ARG A 201 -3.18 10.09 -4.75
N LEU A 202 -4.24 10.91 -4.69
CA LEU A 202 -5.61 10.45 -4.98
C LEU A 202 -5.77 10.01 -6.44
N HIS A 203 -5.13 10.70 -7.36
CA HIS A 203 -5.07 10.25 -8.75
C HIS A 203 -4.24 8.95 -8.90
N TRP A 204 -3.13 8.83 -8.18
CA TRP A 204 -2.30 7.60 -8.18
C TRP A 204 -3.03 6.38 -7.64
N HIS A 205 -3.87 6.55 -6.62
CA HIS A 205 -4.75 5.49 -6.11
C HIS A 205 -5.50 4.81 -7.26
N CYS A 206 -6.30 5.58 -8.01
CA CYS A 206 -7.08 5.04 -9.11
C CYS A 206 -6.19 4.59 -10.28
N HIS A 207 -5.04 5.23 -10.49
CA HIS A 207 -4.10 4.84 -11.55
C HIS A 207 -3.55 3.42 -11.34
N PHE A 208 -3.19 3.06 -10.11
CA PHE A 208 -2.68 1.73 -9.80
C PHE A 208 -3.81 0.70 -9.75
N MET A 209 -4.98 1.04 -9.22
CA MET A 209 -6.15 0.16 -9.28
C MET A 209 -6.55 -0.16 -10.72
N GLN A 210 -6.52 0.84 -11.61
CA GLN A 210 -6.76 0.64 -13.05
C GLN A 210 -5.73 -0.28 -13.71
N LYS A 211 -4.48 -0.32 -13.20
CA LYS A 211 -3.45 -1.21 -13.74
C LYS A 211 -3.84 -2.67 -13.51
N LEU A 212 -4.28 -3.01 -12.30
CA LEU A 212 -4.76 -4.35 -11.99
C LEU A 212 -6.01 -4.70 -12.82
N GLU A 213 -6.97 -3.78 -12.90
CA GLU A 213 -8.17 -3.97 -13.75
C GLU A 213 -7.81 -4.29 -15.21
N SER A 214 -6.81 -3.61 -15.77
CA SER A 214 -6.38 -3.82 -17.15
C SER A 214 -5.43 -5.02 -17.33
N GLU A 215 -4.74 -5.45 -16.29
CA GLU A 215 -3.80 -6.59 -16.34
C GLU A 215 -3.89 -7.43 -15.04
N PRO A 216 -4.95 -8.24 -14.85
CA PRO A 216 -5.21 -8.97 -13.59
C PRO A 216 -4.10 -9.96 -13.18
N ARG A 217 -3.30 -10.43 -14.15
CA ARG A 217 -2.11 -11.27 -13.90
C ARG A 217 -1.11 -10.64 -12.93
N LEU A 218 -1.17 -9.33 -12.71
CA LEU A 218 -0.30 -8.58 -11.80
C LEU A 218 -0.30 -9.16 -10.37
N GLU A 219 -1.37 -9.84 -9.96
CA GLU A 219 -1.44 -10.54 -8.69
C GLU A 219 -0.53 -11.78 -8.62
N PHE A 220 -0.28 -12.45 -9.74
CA PHE A 220 0.32 -13.80 -9.77
C PHE A 220 1.71 -13.85 -10.40
N GLU A 221 1.99 -12.99 -11.39
CA GLU A 221 3.23 -13.02 -12.16
C GLU A 221 3.77 -11.61 -12.41
N GLU A 222 5.05 -11.53 -12.77
CA GLU A 222 5.73 -10.28 -13.06
C GLU A 222 5.02 -9.53 -14.21
N LEU A 223 4.76 -8.24 -13.98
CA LEU A 223 4.19 -7.32 -14.95
C LEU A 223 5.00 -7.31 -16.24
N HIS A 224 6.33 -7.39 -16.10
CA HIS A 224 7.24 -7.57 -17.21
C HIS A 224 7.69 -9.04 -17.24
N ARG A 225 7.13 -9.79 -18.18
CA ARG A 225 7.32 -11.25 -18.30
C ARG A 225 8.76 -11.71 -18.43
N GLY A 226 9.65 -10.88 -18.97
CA GLY A 226 11.09 -11.19 -19.03
C GLY A 226 11.79 -11.32 -17.67
N PHE A 227 11.09 -11.07 -16.56
CA PHE A 227 11.59 -11.31 -15.20
C PHE A 227 10.96 -12.53 -14.51
N ILE A 228 10.04 -13.25 -15.17
CA ILE A 228 9.57 -14.55 -14.70
C ILE A 228 10.80 -15.47 -14.58
N GLY A 229 10.96 -16.12 -13.44
CA GLY A 229 12.14 -16.95 -13.16
C GLY A 229 13.31 -16.24 -12.48
N LEU A 230 13.32 -14.91 -12.38
CA LEU A 230 14.48 -14.16 -11.82
C LEU A 230 14.85 -14.61 -10.40
N ARG A 231 13.86 -15.00 -9.60
CA ARG A 231 14.00 -15.45 -8.21
C ARG A 231 13.28 -16.76 -7.95
N GLU A 232 13.11 -17.58 -8.98
CA GLU A 232 12.56 -18.92 -8.78
C GLU A 232 13.40 -19.67 -7.73
N THR A 233 12.69 -20.27 -6.78
CA THR A 233 13.26 -21.12 -5.74
C THR A 233 12.83 -22.55 -6.05
N ASP A 234 13.58 -23.52 -5.54
CA ASP A 234 13.34 -24.96 -5.68
C ASP A 234 12.06 -25.47 -4.97
N GLY A 235 11.14 -24.58 -4.61
CA GLY A 235 9.90 -24.91 -3.91
C GLY A 235 10.06 -25.08 -2.40
N THR A 236 11.24 -24.83 -1.82
CA THR A 236 11.41 -24.82 -0.36
C THR A 236 10.73 -23.58 0.24
N MET A 237 9.63 -23.81 0.96
CA MET A 237 8.70 -22.73 1.37
C MET A 237 9.18 -21.81 2.48
N THR A 238 10.34 -22.06 3.09
CA THR A 238 10.86 -21.19 4.16
C THR A 238 12.38 -21.23 4.20
N THR A 239 13.02 -20.28 3.52
CA THR A 239 14.45 -20.01 3.71
C THR A 239 14.66 -19.17 4.98
N GLU A 240 15.82 -19.30 5.64
CA GLU A 240 16.17 -18.46 6.82
C GLU A 240 15.93 -16.96 6.56
N PRO A 241 16.29 -16.36 5.39
CA PRO A 241 15.98 -14.96 5.10
C PRO A 241 14.50 -14.61 5.15
N PHE A 242 13.61 -15.49 4.68
CA PHE A 242 12.16 -15.23 4.71
C PHE A 242 11.62 -15.26 6.13
N GLU A 243 12.00 -16.25 6.95
CA GLU A 243 11.56 -16.31 8.34
C GLU A 243 12.04 -15.10 9.14
N ARG A 244 13.31 -14.69 8.96
CA ARG A 244 13.84 -13.51 9.65
C ARG A 244 13.18 -12.21 9.18
N PHE A 245 12.78 -12.13 7.90
CA PHE A 245 11.95 -11.02 7.41
C PHE A 245 10.56 -11.05 8.04
N ARG A 246 9.92 -12.22 8.12
CA ARG A 246 8.59 -12.39 8.70
C ARG A 246 8.55 -12.00 10.17
N THR A 247 9.58 -12.34 10.95
CA THR A 247 9.62 -12.05 12.39
C THR A 247 10.31 -10.73 12.75
N GLY A 248 10.88 -10.00 11.78
CA GLY A 248 11.63 -8.77 12.04
C GLY A 248 12.86 -9.02 12.91
N THR A 249 13.68 -9.99 12.51
CA THR A 249 14.89 -10.43 13.22
C THR A 249 16.10 -10.50 12.28
N LEU A 250 16.19 -9.66 11.25
CA LEU A 250 17.30 -9.60 10.29
C LEU A 250 18.61 -9.12 10.91
N GLY A 251 18.57 -8.54 12.11
CA GLY A 251 19.72 -7.93 12.75
C GLY A 251 20.08 -6.56 12.18
N TRP A 252 19.15 -5.94 11.44
CA TRP A 252 19.24 -4.56 10.94
C TRP A 252 18.19 -3.69 11.64
N PRO A 253 18.55 -2.97 12.72
CA PRO A 253 17.61 -2.41 13.70
C PRO A 253 16.41 -1.67 13.13
N PHE A 254 16.64 -0.81 12.15
CA PHE A 254 15.56 -0.02 11.56
C PHE A 254 14.65 -0.81 10.63
N VAL A 255 15.18 -1.82 9.95
CA VAL A 255 14.38 -2.73 9.11
C VAL A 255 13.52 -3.59 10.01
N ASP A 256 14.11 -4.15 11.06
CA ASP A 256 13.40 -4.95 12.06
C ASP A 256 12.32 -4.12 12.78
N ALA A 257 12.63 -2.87 13.16
CA ALA A 257 11.66 -1.92 13.70
C ALA A 257 10.49 -1.67 12.73
N CYS A 258 10.75 -1.50 11.44
CA CYS A 258 9.71 -1.29 10.43
C CYS A 258 8.82 -2.53 10.24
N LEU A 259 9.42 -3.73 10.21
CA LEU A 259 8.68 -4.99 10.11
C LEU A 259 7.78 -5.21 11.32
N ARG A 260 8.32 -5.06 12.52
CA ARG A 260 7.59 -5.20 13.78
C ARG A 260 6.47 -4.16 13.88
N CYS A 261 6.75 -2.89 13.58
CA CYS A 261 5.75 -1.83 13.52
C CYS A 261 4.60 -2.18 12.57
N LEU A 262 4.93 -2.60 11.34
CA LEU A 262 3.92 -2.93 10.35
C LEU A 262 3.06 -4.12 10.78
N SER A 263 3.67 -5.22 11.24
CA SER A 263 2.95 -6.42 11.68
C SER A 263 2.01 -6.16 12.87
N GLN A 264 2.35 -5.22 13.76
CA GLN A 264 1.57 -4.93 14.96
C GLN A 264 0.53 -3.81 14.78
N THR A 265 0.72 -2.91 13.81
CA THR A 265 -0.16 -1.75 13.63
C THR A 265 -0.95 -1.75 12.33
N GLY A 266 -0.49 -2.53 11.36
CA GLY A 266 -1.03 -2.61 10.02
C GLY A 266 -0.85 -1.38 9.16
N TRP A 267 0.00 -0.43 9.57
CA TRP A 267 0.35 0.71 8.74
C TRP A 267 1.80 1.14 8.89
N LEU A 268 2.37 1.54 7.76
CA LEU A 268 3.66 2.20 7.69
C LEU A 268 3.62 3.29 6.61
N ASN A 269 4.47 4.31 6.68
CA ASN A 269 4.53 5.32 5.61
C ASN A 269 5.11 4.70 4.32
N PHE A 270 4.73 5.27 3.16
CA PHE A 270 5.05 4.71 1.84
C PHE A 270 6.54 4.39 1.65
N ARG A 271 7.43 5.30 2.07
CA ARG A 271 8.87 5.15 1.87
C ARG A 271 9.40 3.89 2.56
N MET A 272 8.93 3.61 3.77
CA MET A 272 9.40 2.44 4.52
C MET A 272 8.79 1.16 3.97
N ARG A 273 7.52 1.17 3.51
CA ARG A 273 6.96 0.02 2.77
C ARG A 273 7.81 -0.31 1.54
N ALA A 274 8.21 0.71 0.77
CA ALA A 274 9.06 0.52 -0.39
C ALA A 274 10.46 0.00 -0.03
N MET A 275 11.04 0.51 1.06
CA MET A 275 12.31 0.01 1.60
C MET A 275 12.21 -1.48 1.97
N LEU A 276 11.17 -1.91 2.68
CA LEU A 276 10.99 -3.31 3.08
C LEU A 276 10.94 -4.25 1.87
N VAL A 277 10.14 -3.93 0.86
CA VAL A 277 10.04 -4.74 -0.37
C VAL A 277 11.38 -4.77 -1.12
N SER A 278 12.06 -3.62 -1.24
CA SER A 278 13.40 -3.55 -1.83
C SER A 278 14.39 -4.43 -1.08
N ILE A 279 14.42 -4.37 0.26
CA ILE A 279 15.34 -5.16 1.07
C ILE A 279 15.08 -6.65 0.86
N ALA A 280 13.82 -7.08 0.92
CA ALA A 280 13.44 -8.46 0.64
C ALA A 280 13.92 -8.91 -0.76
N SER A 281 13.65 -8.09 -1.78
CA SER A 281 13.88 -8.46 -3.18
C SER A 281 15.35 -8.40 -3.61
N TYR A 282 16.16 -7.54 -2.99
CA TYR A 282 17.56 -7.36 -3.34
C TYR A 282 18.50 -7.96 -2.31
N HIS A 283 18.39 -7.58 -1.04
CA HIS A 283 19.37 -8.01 -0.03
C HIS A 283 19.15 -9.46 0.38
N LEU A 284 17.88 -9.85 0.53
CA LEU A 284 17.50 -11.21 0.93
C LEU A 284 17.23 -12.12 -0.28
N TRP A 285 17.12 -11.52 -1.48
CA TRP A 285 16.82 -12.21 -2.73
C TRP A 285 15.54 -13.07 -2.69
N ILE A 286 14.55 -12.64 -1.89
CA ILE A 286 13.27 -13.32 -1.73
C ILE A 286 12.35 -12.95 -2.89
N ASP A 287 11.56 -13.91 -3.34
CA ASP A 287 10.49 -13.67 -4.32
C ASP A 287 9.44 -12.69 -3.77
N TRP A 288 9.02 -11.74 -4.60
CA TRP A 288 8.06 -10.72 -4.23
C TRP A 288 6.69 -11.31 -3.91
N ARG A 289 6.34 -12.49 -4.44
CA ARG A 289 5.07 -13.17 -4.15
C ARG A 289 4.99 -13.56 -2.67
N GLN A 290 6.08 -14.07 -2.10
CA GLN A 290 6.13 -14.47 -0.68
C GLN A 290 5.98 -13.25 0.23
N THR A 291 6.80 -12.22 0.01
CA THR A 291 6.77 -11.00 0.84
C THR A 291 5.51 -10.17 0.62
N GLY A 292 5.01 -10.11 -0.61
CA GLY A 292 3.78 -9.41 -0.97
C GLY A 292 2.56 -10.00 -0.29
N VAL A 293 2.38 -11.33 -0.32
CA VAL A 293 1.26 -12.01 0.38
C VAL A 293 1.35 -11.78 1.89
N LEU A 294 2.56 -11.92 2.47
CA LEU A 294 2.76 -11.69 3.90
C LEU A 294 2.37 -10.25 4.30
N MET A 295 2.91 -9.25 3.62
CA MET A 295 2.63 -7.85 3.95
C MET A 295 1.17 -7.46 3.69
N ALA A 296 0.50 -8.05 2.69
CA ALA A 296 -0.92 -7.84 2.43
C ALA A 296 -1.80 -8.18 3.63
N ARG A 297 -1.43 -9.23 4.40
CA ARG A 297 -2.15 -9.64 5.61
C ARG A 297 -2.03 -8.63 6.75
N TRP A 298 -0.92 -7.89 6.79
CA TRP A 298 -0.70 -6.89 7.83
C TRP A 298 -1.42 -5.57 7.53
N PHE A 299 -1.54 -5.17 6.26
CA PHE A 299 -2.07 -3.85 5.92
C PHE A 299 -3.57 -3.70 6.24
N THR A 300 -3.92 -2.71 7.08
CA THR A 300 -5.31 -2.27 7.25
C THR A 300 -5.83 -1.51 6.03
N ASP A 301 -4.93 -1.03 5.18
CA ASP A 301 -5.21 -0.26 3.96
C ASP A 301 -4.83 -1.03 2.69
N PHE A 302 -4.97 -2.36 2.72
CA PHE A 302 -4.71 -3.21 1.56
C PHE A 302 -5.68 -2.88 0.42
N GLU A 303 -5.12 -2.52 -0.74
CA GLU A 303 -5.82 -2.47 -2.01
C GLU A 303 -4.97 -3.17 -3.07
N ALA A 304 -5.52 -4.23 -3.66
CA ALA A 304 -4.77 -5.16 -4.51
C ALA A 304 -4.01 -4.45 -5.64
N GLY A 305 -4.67 -3.52 -6.34
CA GLY A 305 -4.03 -2.85 -7.49
C GLY A 305 -2.90 -1.90 -7.11
N ILE A 306 -2.97 -1.28 -5.93
CA ILE A 306 -1.87 -0.49 -5.38
C ILE A 306 -0.76 -1.42 -4.90
N HIS A 307 -1.12 -2.40 -4.08
CA HIS A 307 -0.18 -3.31 -3.42
C HIS A 307 0.69 -4.05 -4.42
N TRP A 308 0.10 -4.81 -5.35
CA TRP A 308 0.85 -5.61 -6.32
C TRP A 308 1.68 -4.75 -7.26
N SER A 309 1.15 -3.61 -7.70
CA SER A 309 1.91 -2.64 -8.50
C SER A 309 3.16 -2.14 -7.77
N GLN A 310 3.03 -1.80 -6.49
CA GLN A 310 4.12 -1.26 -5.70
C GLN A 310 5.12 -2.35 -5.33
N VAL A 311 4.66 -3.53 -4.92
CA VAL A 311 5.52 -4.67 -4.61
C VAL A 311 6.43 -4.99 -5.80
N GLN A 312 5.87 -5.17 -7.00
CA GLN A 312 6.69 -5.46 -8.18
C GLN A 312 7.59 -4.29 -8.60
N MET A 313 7.12 -3.04 -8.47
CA MET A 313 7.94 -1.86 -8.76
C MET A 313 9.20 -1.81 -7.88
N GLN A 314 9.06 -2.04 -6.58
CA GLN A 314 10.18 -2.02 -5.65
C GLN A 314 11.03 -3.30 -5.72
N SER A 315 10.48 -4.38 -6.28
CA SER A 315 11.21 -5.62 -6.57
C SER A 315 12.08 -5.55 -7.83
N GLY A 316 11.95 -4.48 -8.62
CA GLY A 316 12.74 -4.27 -9.84
C GLY A 316 12.28 -5.08 -11.06
N THR A 317 11.04 -5.60 -11.05
CA THR A 317 10.53 -6.53 -12.06
C THR A 317 9.53 -5.89 -13.03
N THR A 318 9.45 -4.55 -13.09
CA THR A 318 8.52 -3.85 -14.00
C THR A 318 9.15 -3.42 -15.33
N GLY A 319 10.48 -3.37 -15.43
CA GLY A 319 11.23 -3.02 -16.65
C GLY A 319 11.09 -1.58 -17.17
N ILE A 320 10.16 -0.78 -16.64
CA ILE A 320 9.89 0.61 -17.07
C ILE A 320 10.29 1.66 -16.03
N ASN A 321 10.65 1.24 -14.81
CA ASN A 321 11.06 2.13 -13.71
C ASN A 321 12.53 1.90 -13.36
N ALA A 322 13.20 2.93 -12.87
CA ALA A 322 14.54 2.78 -12.34
C ALA A 322 14.53 1.89 -11.08
N ASN A 323 15.43 0.90 -11.02
CA ASN A 323 15.58 0.04 -9.85
C ASN A 323 16.12 0.85 -8.67
N ARG A 324 15.37 0.89 -7.57
CA ARG A 324 15.73 1.60 -6.34
C ARG A 324 16.09 0.58 -5.26
N MET A 325 17.39 0.37 -5.08
CA MET A 325 17.92 -0.49 -4.01
C MET A 325 18.23 0.38 -2.79
N TYR A 326 17.41 0.27 -1.75
CA TYR A 326 17.60 1.03 -0.51
C TYR A 326 18.71 0.42 0.35
N SER A 327 19.58 1.25 0.93
CA SER A 327 20.55 0.82 1.94
C SER A 327 19.88 0.81 3.33
N PRO A 328 19.85 -0.35 4.04
CA PRO A 328 19.28 -0.45 5.38
C PRO A 328 19.85 0.58 6.35
N VAL A 329 21.19 0.71 6.39
CA VAL A 329 21.91 1.60 7.31
C VAL A 329 21.65 3.06 6.97
N LYS A 330 21.77 3.44 5.69
CA LYS A 330 21.55 4.84 5.28
C LYS A 330 20.10 5.27 5.55
N GLN A 331 19.11 4.40 5.28
CA GLN A 331 17.73 4.74 5.62
C GLN A 331 17.52 4.87 7.13
N SER A 332 18.21 4.05 7.92
CA SER A 332 18.18 4.14 9.37
C SER A 332 18.68 5.50 9.86
N GLU A 333 19.85 5.93 9.41
CA GLU A 333 20.47 7.20 9.80
C GLU A 333 19.67 8.41 9.29
N ASP A 334 19.21 8.37 8.02
CA ASP A 334 18.49 9.50 7.42
C ASP A 334 17.07 9.67 8.00
N GLN A 335 16.40 8.58 8.41
CA GLN A 335 14.96 8.60 8.77
C GLN A 335 14.69 8.46 10.27
N ASP A 336 15.67 8.03 11.05
CA ASP A 336 15.59 7.90 12.51
C ASP A 336 16.95 8.23 13.17
N PRO A 337 17.53 9.42 12.95
CA PRO A 337 18.92 9.74 13.33
C PRO A 337 19.25 9.58 14.83
N GLN A 338 18.23 9.58 15.70
CA GLN A 338 18.38 9.40 17.15
C GLN A 338 18.00 7.98 17.61
N GLY A 339 17.63 7.09 16.69
CA GLY A 339 17.18 5.74 16.99
C GLY A 339 15.87 5.66 17.79
N ILE A 340 15.04 6.70 17.78
CA ILE A 340 13.80 6.78 18.57
C ILE A 340 12.82 5.72 18.07
N PHE A 341 12.68 5.57 16.76
CA PHE A 341 11.78 4.59 16.16
C PHE A 341 12.30 3.17 16.41
N ILE A 342 13.61 2.96 16.26
CA ILE A 342 14.27 1.69 16.57
C ILE A 342 13.99 1.27 18.01
N LYS A 343 14.29 2.13 18.99
CA LYS A 343 14.12 1.82 20.42
C LYS A 343 12.67 1.58 20.82
N ARG A 344 11.71 2.15 20.08
CA ARG A 344 10.27 1.93 20.29
C ARG A 344 9.84 0.52 19.85
N TRP A 345 10.29 0.08 18.68
CA TRP A 345 9.81 -1.17 18.06
C TRP A 345 10.75 -2.36 18.23
N VAL A 346 11.98 -2.12 18.69
CA VAL A 346 13.01 -3.10 19.04
C VAL A 346 13.43 -2.82 20.48
N PRO A 347 12.58 -3.16 21.47
CA PRO A 347 12.79 -2.77 22.87
C PRO A 347 14.09 -3.32 23.47
N GLU A 348 14.60 -4.44 22.95
CA GLU A 348 15.90 -5.00 23.35
C GLU A 348 17.08 -4.06 23.04
N LEU A 349 16.92 -3.09 22.11
CA LEU A 349 17.94 -2.09 21.78
C LEU A 349 17.78 -0.75 22.54
N ARG A 350 16.84 -0.65 23.49
CA ARG A 350 16.50 0.61 24.18
C ARG A 350 17.70 1.30 24.83
N ASN A 351 18.59 0.51 25.43
CA ASN A 351 19.77 0.99 26.15
C ASN A 351 21.00 1.17 25.25
N VAL A 352 20.92 0.80 23.96
CA VAL A 352 22.04 0.97 23.03
C VAL A 352 22.28 2.46 22.77
N PRO A 353 23.52 2.96 22.88
CA PRO A 353 23.85 4.36 22.61
C PRO A 353 23.56 4.75 21.16
N ILE A 354 23.30 6.04 20.92
CA ILE A 354 22.89 6.55 19.59
C ILE A 354 23.99 6.30 18.55
N GLU A 355 25.25 6.35 18.96
CA GLU A 355 26.43 6.11 18.12
C GLU A 355 26.44 4.69 17.53
N TRP A 356 25.78 3.74 18.19
CA TRP A 356 25.76 2.33 17.81
C TRP A 356 24.37 1.84 17.37
N ILE A 357 23.29 2.58 17.61
CA ILE A 357 21.91 2.11 17.42
C ILE A 357 21.62 1.65 15.98
N HIS A 358 22.30 2.24 15.00
CA HIS A 358 22.13 1.93 13.58
C HIS A 358 22.92 0.69 13.13
N GLN A 359 23.99 0.34 13.85
CA GLN A 359 24.89 -0.76 13.55
C GLN A 359 25.40 -1.41 14.85
N PRO A 360 24.51 -1.96 15.70
CA PRO A 360 24.89 -2.40 17.06
C PRO A 360 25.84 -3.60 17.04
N TRP A 361 25.89 -4.35 15.94
CA TRP A 361 26.88 -5.42 15.71
C TRP A 361 28.33 -4.93 15.65
N ARG A 362 28.57 -3.62 15.50
CA ARG A 362 29.92 -3.02 15.54
C ARG A 362 30.31 -2.56 16.94
N MET A 363 29.37 -2.56 17.89
CA MET A 363 29.61 -2.14 19.27
C MET A 363 30.54 -3.15 19.97
N PRO A 364 31.59 -2.72 20.69
CA PRO A 364 32.48 -3.64 21.41
C PRO A 364 31.72 -4.52 22.41
N LEU A 365 32.14 -5.78 22.57
CA LEU A 365 31.46 -6.74 23.46
C LEU A 365 31.38 -6.26 24.92
N SER A 366 32.41 -5.57 25.41
CA SER A 366 32.40 -4.97 26.75
C SER A 366 31.28 -3.93 26.90
N MET A 367 31.02 -3.13 25.87
CA MET A 367 29.95 -2.15 25.84
C MET A 367 28.59 -2.83 25.67
N GLN A 368 28.47 -3.85 24.83
CA GLN A 368 27.27 -4.69 24.71
C GLN A 368 26.82 -5.25 26.05
N ARG A 369 27.77 -5.79 26.84
CA ARG A 369 27.51 -6.27 28.21
C ARG A 369 27.11 -5.14 29.15
N ALA A 370 27.79 -4.00 29.09
CA ALA A 370 27.49 -2.85 29.95
C ALA A 370 26.08 -2.28 29.72
N VAL A 371 25.58 -2.31 28.48
CA VAL A 371 24.21 -1.84 28.15
C VAL A 371 23.16 -2.95 28.22
N GLY A 372 23.56 -4.18 28.56
CA GLY A 372 22.68 -5.33 28.70
C GLY A 372 22.10 -5.84 27.37
N CYS A 373 22.82 -5.66 26.26
CA CYS A 373 22.37 -6.10 24.94
C CYS A 373 23.53 -6.68 24.11
N GLU A 374 23.76 -7.98 24.30
CA GLU A 374 24.72 -8.76 23.49
C GLU A 374 24.09 -9.24 22.17
N MET A 375 24.78 -8.93 21.07
CA MET A 375 24.38 -9.29 19.70
C MET A 375 24.52 -10.81 19.49
N GLY A 376 23.51 -11.42 18.86
CA GLY A 376 23.38 -12.88 18.74
C GLY A 376 22.72 -13.56 19.96
N LEU A 377 22.57 -12.85 21.09
CA LEU A 377 21.91 -13.37 22.29
C LEU A 377 20.59 -12.63 22.58
N HIS A 378 20.66 -11.31 22.78
CA HIS A 378 19.50 -10.48 23.12
C HIS A 378 18.85 -9.86 21.88
N TYR A 379 19.66 -9.47 20.91
CA TYR A 379 19.23 -8.99 19.59
C TYR A 379 19.97 -9.79 18.52
N PRO A 380 19.33 -10.26 17.44
CA PRO A 380 19.96 -11.12 16.44
C PRO A 380 21.22 -10.50 15.81
N ALA A 381 22.23 -11.35 15.58
CA ALA A 381 23.36 -10.98 14.72
C ALA A 381 22.87 -10.68 13.30
N PRO A 382 23.47 -9.73 12.56
CA PRO A 382 23.04 -9.38 11.21
C PRO A 382 23.06 -10.61 10.29
N ILE A 383 22.00 -10.79 9.49
CA ILE A 383 21.92 -11.89 8.50
C ILE A 383 23.03 -11.85 7.45
N GLY A 384 23.64 -10.68 7.29
CA GLY A 384 24.84 -10.48 6.49
C GLY A 384 25.20 -9.00 6.42
N ASP A 385 26.32 -8.71 5.78
CA ASP A 385 26.71 -7.33 5.49
C ASP A 385 25.79 -6.73 4.40
N PRO A 386 25.07 -5.63 4.67
CA PRO A 386 24.14 -5.04 3.71
C PRO A 386 24.80 -4.66 2.38
N ALA A 387 26.04 -4.13 2.42
CA ALA A 387 26.71 -3.65 1.20
C ALA A 387 27.14 -4.83 0.31
N GLN A 388 27.61 -5.92 0.90
CA GLN A 388 27.96 -7.16 0.21
C GLN A 388 26.72 -7.80 -0.42
N LEU A 389 25.62 -7.94 0.34
CA LEU A 389 24.36 -8.50 -0.19
C LEU A 389 23.83 -7.66 -1.36
N ALA A 390 23.85 -6.32 -1.21
CA ALA A 390 23.49 -5.40 -2.29
C ALA A 390 24.38 -5.55 -3.53
N ARG A 391 25.68 -5.81 -3.35
CA ARG A 391 26.62 -6.06 -4.47
C ARG A 391 26.27 -7.38 -5.18
N VAL A 392 26.01 -8.45 -4.44
CA VAL A 392 25.57 -9.74 -5.00
C VAL A 392 24.27 -9.58 -5.81
N ALA A 393 23.30 -8.86 -5.25
CA ALA A 393 22.04 -8.56 -5.92
C ALA A 393 22.24 -7.84 -7.25
N ARG A 394 23.10 -6.81 -7.28
CA ARG A 394 23.44 -6.08 -8.53
C ARG A 394 24.08 -6.99 -9.57
N MET A 395 24.97 -7.90 -9.16
CA MET A 395 25.60 -8.85 -10.09
C MET A 395 24.58 -9.81 -10.68
N ARG A 396 23.69 -10.39 -9.87
CA ARG A 396 22.62 -11.28 -10.33
C ARG A 396 21.67 -10.59 -11.30
N PHE A 397 21.23 -9.36 -10.98
CA PHE A 397 20.39 -8.56 -11.88
C PHE A 397 21.07 -8.24 -13.19
N LYS A 398 22.35 -7.83 -13.14
CA LYS A 398 23.13 -7.53 -14.34
C LYS A 398 23.23 -8.76 -15.25
N ALA A 399 23.59 -9.91 -14.68
CA ALA A 399 23.65 -11.16 -15.42
C ALA A 399 22.29 -11.50 -16.06
N TRP A 400 21.19 -11.38 -15.32
CA TRP A 400 19.84 -11.63 -15.86
C TRP A 400 19.51 -10.71 -17.05
N ILE A 401 19.80 -9.42 -16.93
CA ILE A 401 19.56 -8.44 -18.00
C ILE A 401 20.42 -8.74 -19.23
N GLU A 402 21.64 -9.25 -19.04
CA GLU A 402 22.55 -9.60 -20.14
C GLU A 402 22.14 -10.89 -20.85
N THR A 403 21.47 -11.83 -20.15
CA THR A 403 21.06 -13.12 -20.72
C THR A 403 19.63 -13.15 -21.27
N HIS A 404 18.84 -12.07 -21.11
CA HIS A 404 17.43 -12.02 -21.54
C HIS A 404 17.16 -10.80 -22.44
N ASP A 405 16.39 -10.99 -23.52
CA ASP A 405 15.89 -9.86 -24.30
C ASP A 405 14.66 -9.23 -23.64
N LEU A 406 14.90 -8.19 -22.84
CA LEU A 406 13.86 -7.49 -22.08
C LEU A 406 13.17 -6.36 -22.88
N LYS A 407 13.73 -5.93 -24.02
CA LYS A 407 13.25 -4.73 -24.73
C LYS A 407 11.81 -4.84 -25.24
N PRO A 408 11.38 -5.94 -25.89
CA PRO A 408 10.03 -6.05 -26.45
C PRO A 408 8.96 -5.93 -25.35
N GLU A 409 9.22 -6.58 -24.22
CA GLU A 409 8.28 -6.62 -23.11
C GLU A 409 8.24 -5.27 -22.37
N ALA A 410 9.38 -4.59 -22.20
CA ALA A 410 9.40 -3.24 -21.65
C ALA A 410 8.58 -2.24 -22.48
N GLN A 411 8.63 -2.34 -23.81
CA GLN A 411 7.79 -1.53 -24.70
C GLN A 411 6.30 -1.86 -24.56
N ARG A 412 5.94 -3.14 -24.42
CA ARG A 412 4.55 -3.57 -24.15
C ARG A 412 4.04 -2.97 -22.85
N VAL A 413 4.80 -3.11 -21.76
CA VAL A 413 4.43 -2.56 -20.44
C VAL A 413 4.28 -1.05 -20.50
N LEU A 414 5.21 -0.34 -21.16
CA LEU A 414 5.13 1.12 -21.31
C LEU A 414 3.90 1.54 -22.11
N LYS A 415 3.61 0.87 -23.22
CA LYS A 415 2.42 1.16 -24.04
C LYS A 415 1.13 0.94 -23.26
N ALA A 416 1.03 -0.16 -22.51
CA ALA A 416 -0.16 -0.50 -21.74
C ALA A 416 -0.35 0.42 -20.52
N HIS A 417 0.73 0.69 -19.77
CA HIS A 417 0.63 1.21 -18.41
C HIS A 417 1.35 2.54 -18.16
N GLY A 418 2.13 3.03 -19.12
CA GLY A 418 2.81 4.31 -19.01
C GLY A 418 1.83 5.46 -18.74
N SER A 419 2.25 6.41 -17.91
CA SER A 419 1.46 7.62 -17.68
C SER A 419 1.30 8.39 -19.00
N ARG A 420 0.04 8.65 -19.40
CA ARG A 420 -0.31 9.38 -20.64
C ARG A 420 -0.72 10.83 -20.36
N LEU A 421 -0.43 11.37 -19.17
CA LEU A 421 -0.64 12.79 -18.88
C LEU A 421 0.19 13.61 -19.89
N ARG A 422 -0.47 14.45 -20.70
CA ARG A 422 0.20 15.45 -21.55
C ARG A 422 0.98 16.38 -20.63
N GLN A 423 2.25 16.09 -20.39
CA GLN A 423 3.15 17.03 -19.75
C GLN A 423 3.52 18.11 -20.78
N VAL A 424 3.26 19.38 -20.45
CA VAL A 424 3.99 20.49 -21.05
C VAL A 424 5.43 20.31 -20.61
N ARG A 425 6.31 19.88 -21.52
CA ARG A 425 7.73 19.64 -21.21
C ARG A 425 8.36 20.95 -20.70
N PRO A 426 8.85 21.03 -19.46
CA PRO A 426 9.75 22.12 -19.11
C PRO A 426 11.08 21.88 -19.84
N ARG A 427 11.56 22.90 -20.56
CA ARG A 427 12.94 22.91 -21.10
C ARG A 427 13.88 23.01 -19.91
N TYR A 428 14.61 21.94 -19.58
CA TYR A 428 15.73 22.03 -18.63
C TYR A 428 17.06 21.71 -19.31
N GLY A 429 17.97 22.68 -19.20
CA GLY A 429 19.39 22.55 -19.42
C GLY A 429 20.12 21.91 -18.22
N LYS A 430 21.41 21.67 -18.46
CA LYS A 430 22.51 21.11 -17.64
C LYS A 430 22.24 20.66 -16.19
N LYS A 431 22.68 19.42 -15.95
CA LYS A 431 22.84 18.72 -14.66
C LYS A 431 23.47 19.58 -13.56
N VAL A 432 22.83 19.58 -12.39
CA VAL A 432 23.47 19.74 -11.08
C VAL A 432 23.19 18.48 -10.28
N ALA A 433 24.23 17.90 -9.67
CA ALA A 433 24.10 16.76 -8.79
C ALA A 433 23.30 17.16 -7.54
N SER A 434 22.15 16.53 -7.31
CA SER A 434 21.41 16.65 -6.05
C SER A 434 21.19 15.28 -5.41
N SER A 435 21.35 15.25 -4.10
CA SER A 435 21.12 14.13 -3.20
C SER A 435 19.64 13.72 -3.20
N GLN A 436 19.40 12.50 -3.69
CA GLN A 436 18.34 11.58 -3.25
C GLN A 436 17.02 12.17 -2.69
N MET A 437 16.31 12.98 -3.48
CA MET A 437 14.84 13.07 -3.46
C MET A 437 14.35 13.54 -4.84
N ALA A 438 14.06 12.59 -5.71
CA ALA A 438 13.25 12.81 -6.90
C ALA A 438 12.23 11.67 -7.00
N LEU A 439 11.08 11.84 -6.35
CA LEU A 439 9.82 11.38 -6.91
C LEU A 439 9.44 12.42 -7.97
N ASP A 440 10.23 12.49 -9.04
CA ASP A 440 9.92 13.34 -10.19
C ASP A 440 8.86 12.62 -11.02
N LEU A 441 7.61 12.91 -10.67
CA LEU A 441 6.46 12.78 -11.56
C LEU A 441 5.58 14.00 -11.27
N GLU A 442 6.01 15.16 -11.79
CA GLU A 442 5.16 16.37 -11.90
C GLU A 442 3.96 16.16 -12.81
#